data_AF-A0A7V9F884-F1
#
_entry.id   AF-A0A7V9F884-F1
#
_cell.length_a   1.000
_cell.length_b   1.000
_cell.length_c   1.000
_cell.angle_alpha   90.00
_cell.angle_beta   90.00
_cell.angle_gamma   90.00
#
_symmetry.space_group_name_H-M   'P 1'
#
loop_
_entity.id
_entity.type
_entity.pdbx_description
1 polymer ?
#
loop_
_entity_poly.entity_id
_entity_poly.type
_entity_poly.pdbx_seq_one_letter_code
_entity_poly.pdbx_strand_id
1 'polypeptide(L)' 'MPNAEQVRSSQQNLDSAFVDRIDAVQSILKVLARSTGMRIALVAEVTSDSWTARAVLDEAGFGLQPGDQLELQSTY' A
#
# COMPACT_ATOMS: atom_id res chain seq x y z
N MET A 1 24.38 24.27 7.81
CA MET A 1 24.04 22.99 8.48
C MET A 1 22.75 22.47 7.85
N PRO A 2 22.72 21.32 7.14
CA PRO A 2 21.46 20.77 6.64
C PRO A 2 20.62 20.27 7.83
N ASN A 3 19.35 20.68 7.85
CA ASN A 3 18.41 20.51 8.95
C ASN A 3 18.09 19.01 9.19
N ALA A 4 18.07 18.54 10.44
CA ALA A 4 17.80 17.13 10.79
C ALA A 4 16.42 16.62 10.32
N GLU A 5 15.49 17.54 10.02
CA GLU A 5 14.21 17.24 9.38
C GLU A 5 14.34 16.83 7.91
N GLN A 6 15.32 17.36 7.17
CA GLN A 6 15.50 17.03 5.74
C GLN A 6 16.04 15.62 5.54
N VAL A 7 16.83 15.10 6.49
CA VAL A 7 17.40 13.75 6.44
C VAL A 7 16.34 12.67 6.70
N ARG A 8 15.32 12.97 7.51
CA ARG A 8 14.23 12.03 7.84
C ARG A 8 13.26 11.84 6.67
N SER A 9 13.01 12.90 5.91
CA SER A 9 12.15 12.87 4.71
C SER A 9 12.72 12.01 3.58
N SER A 10 14.05 11.93 3.46
CA SER A 10 14.72 11.09 2.45
C SER A 10 14.76 9.60 2.79
N GLN A 11 14.53 9.23 4.06
CA GLN A 11 14.65 7.84 4.52
C GLN A 11 13.33 7.06 4.43
N GLN A 12 12.19 7.75 4.37
CA GLN A 12 10.87 7.10 4.24
C GLN A 12 10.61 6.46 2.87
N ASN A 13 11.36 6.83 1.83
CA ASN A 13 11.12 6.34 0.47
C ASN A 13 11.69 4.92 0.22
N LEU A 14 12.72 4.54 0.96
CA LEU A 14 13.42 3.27 0.71
C LEU A 14 12.69 2.07 1.32
N ASP A 15 12.07 2.22 2.50
CA ASP A 15 11.43 1.11 3.23
C ASP A 15 10.16 0.61 2.54
N SER A 16 9.34 1.53 2.02
CA SER A 16 8.08 1.19 1.35
C SER A 16 8.27 0.51 -0.02
N ALA A 17 9.38 0.80 -0.71
CA ALA A 17 9.72 0.13 -1.97
C ALA A 17 10.08 -1.37 -1.79
N PHE A 18 10.39 -1.82 -0.57
CA PHE A 18 10.64 -3.23 -0.31
C PHE A 18 9.35 -4.06 -0.24
N VAL A 19 8.22 -3.47 0.16
CA VAL A 19 6.95 -4.19 0.34
C VAL A 19 6.47 -4.82 -0.97
N ASP A 20 6.65 -4.13 -2.10
CA ASP A 20 6.30 -4.62 -3.43
C ASP A 20 7.11 -5.88 -3.84
N ARG A 21 8.34 -6.02 -3.32
CA ARG A 21 9.25 -7.12 -3.66
C ARG A 21 9.15 -8.34 -2.73
N ILE A 22 8.34 -8.27 -1.68
CA ILE A 22 8.20 -9.37 -0.72
C ILE A 22 7.10 -10.32 -1.22
N ASP A 23 7.49 -11.46 -1.80
CA ASP A 23 6.56 -12.51 -2.24
C ASP A 23 5.58 -12.97 -1.15
N ALA A 24 6.03 -12.94 0.12
CA ALA A 24 5.19 -13.26 1.26
C ALA A 24 3.98 -12.31 1.41
N VAL A 25 4.06 -11.04 0.98
CA VAL A 25 2.96 -10.08 1.04
C VAL A 25 1.80 -10.55 0.16
N GLN A 26 2.09 -10.95 -1.08
CA GLN A 26 1.09 -11.49 -1.99
C GLN A 26 0.48 -12.79 -1.46
N SER A 27 1.30 -13.66 -0.84
CA SER A 27 0.81 -14.89 -0.21
C SER A 27 -0.13 -14.61 0.96
N ILE A 28 0.20 -13.64 1.83
CA ILE A 28 -0.64 -13.24 2.97
C ILE A 28 -1.96 -12.64 2.47
N LEU A 29 -1.92 -11.73 1.48
CA LEU A 29 -3.13 -11.14 0.90
C LEU A 29 -4.08 -12.23 0.34
N LYS A 30 -3.55 -13.25 -0.33
CA LYS A 30 -4.35 -14.39 -0.83
C LYS A 30 -4.98 -15.21 0.29
N VAL A 31 -4.24 -15.46 1.37
CA VAL A 31 -4.77 -16.17 2.55
C VAL A 31 -5.87 -15.36 3.21
N LEU A 32 -5.67 -14.04 3.38
CA LEU A 32 -6.66 -13.14 3.97
C LEU A 32 -7.92 -13.07 3.10
N ALA A 33 -7.79 -12.79 1.80
CA ALA A 33 -8.92 -12.75 0.86
C ALA A 33 -9.73 -14.05 0.88
N ARG A 34 -9.05 -15.21 0.84
CA ARG A 34 -9.71 -16.52 0.93
C ARG A 34 -10.37 -16.76 2.29
N SER A 35 -9.74 -16.33 3.38
CA SER A 35 -10.24 -16.56 4.74
C SER A 35 -11.43 -15.65 5.09
N THR A 36 -11.46 -14.44 4.57
CA THR A 36 -12.55 -13.47 4.83
C THR A 36 -13.66 -13.55 3.79
N GLY A 37 -13.40 -14.22 2.65
CA GLY A 37 -14.30 -14.21 1.49
C GLY A 37 -14.30 -12.87 0.74
N MET A 38 -13.37 -11.97 1.06
CA MET A 38 -13.21 -10.71 0.36
C MET A 38 -12.57 -10.95 -1.00
N ARG A 39 -13.04 -10.23 -2.02
CA ARG A 39 -12.52 -10.30 -3.40
C ARG A 39 -11.48 -9.22 -3.70
N ILE A 40 -11.18 -8.38 -2.73
CA ILE A 40 -10.18 -7.31 -2.85
C ILE A 40 -9.40 -7.25 -1.54
N ALA A 41 -8.08 -7.29 -1.64
CA ALA A 41 -7.18 -7.06 -0.53
C ALA A 41 -5.95 -6.31 -1.05
N LEU A 42 -5.48 -5.29 -0.32
CA LEU A 42 -4.30 -4.54 -0.72
C LEU A 42 -3.52 -4.04 0.49
N VAL A 43 -2.23 -3.83 0.31
CA VAL A 43 -1.37 -3.07 1.22
C VAL A 43 -1.22 -1.67 0.67
N ALA A 44 -1.52 -0.66 1.49
CA ALA A 44 -1.32 0.74 1.14
C ALA A 44 -0.24 1.36 2.04
N GLU A 45 0.59 2.19 1.43
CA GLU A 45 1.39 3.17 2.16
C GLU A 45 0.47 4.35 2.47
N VAL A 46 0.23 4.60 3.76
CA VAL A 46 -0.66 5.65 4.25
C VAL A 46 0.18 6.85 4.68
N THR A 47 0.01 7.96 3.98
CA THR A 47 0.46 9.27 4.45
C THR A 47 -0.75 10.07 4.95
N SER A 48 -0.48 11.21 5.60
CA SER A 48 -1.54 12.08 6.11
C SER A 48 -2.49 12.61 5.02
N ASP A 49 -2.02 12.64 3.77
CA ASP A 49 -2.73 13.29 2.65
C ASP A 49 -3.12 12.29 1.55
N SER A 50 -2.39 11.18 1.43
CA SER A 50 -2.58 10.21 0.35
C SER A 50 -2.30 8.77 0.77
N TRP A 51 -3.04 7.84 0.20
CA TRP A 51 -2.82 6.41 0.36
C TRP A 51 -2.38 5.85 -0.98
N THR A 52 -1.23 5.17 -1.04
CA THR A 52 -0.73 4.57 -2.28
C THR A 52 -0.75 3.06 -2.15
N ALA A 53 -1.45 2.37 -3.05
CA ALA A 53 -1.42 0.92 -3.10
C ALA A 53 0.01 0.44 -3.43
N ARG A 54 0.56 -0.44 -2.60
CA ARG A 54 1.89 -1.04 -2.80
C ARG A 54 1.83 -2.50 -3.20
N ALA A 55 0.79 -3.21 -2.77
CA ALA A 55 0.51 -4.56 -3.23
C ALA A 55 -1.01 -4.71 -3.35
N VAL A 56 -1.48 -5.20 -4.48
CA VAL A 56 -2.92 -5.37 -4.73
C VAL A 56 -3.20 -6.82 -5.09
N LEU A 57 -4.28 -7.34 -4.51
CA LEU A 57 -4.96 -8.55 -4.91
C LEU A 57 -6.41 -8.16 -5.21
N ASP A 58 -6.70 -7.94 -6.49
CA ASP A 58 -8.04 -7.63 -6.99
C ASP A 58 -8.59 -8.85 -7.75
N GLU A 59 -9.37 -9.66 -7.06
CA GLU A 59 -10.14 -10.76 -7.65
C GLU A 59 -11.57 -10.32 -8.03
N ALA A 60 -11.96 -9.09 -7.67
CA ALA A 60 -13.26 -8.51 -7.98
C ALA A 60 -13.31 -7.85 -9.36
N GLY A 61 -12.16 -7.47 -9.92
CA GLY A 61 -12.07 -6.78 -11.21
C GLY A 61 -12.32 -5.28 -11.11
N PHE A 62 -12.00 -4.67 -9.97
CA PHE A 62 -11.96 -3.21 -9.82
C PHE A 62 -10.88 -2.55 -10.68
N GLY A 63 -9.87 -3.31 -11.12
CA GLY A 63 -8.77 -2.80 -11.94
C GLY A 63 -7.71 -2.06 -11.14
N LEU A 64 -7.69 -2.21 -9.81
CA LEU A 64 -6.69 -1.63 -8.92
C LEU A 64 -5.31 -2.23 -9.19
N GLN A 65 -4.31 -1.36 -9.27
CA GLN A 65 -2.92 -1.73 -9.53
C GLN A 65 -1.99 -1.26 -8.41
N PRO A 66 -0.87 -1.96 -8.17
CA PRO A 66 0.22 -1.40 -7.38
C PRO A 66 0.66 -0.06 -7.97
N GLY A 67 0.77 0.96 -7.12
CA GLY A 67 1.04 2.34 -7.49
C GLY A 67 -0.21 3.22 -7.55
N ASP A 68 -1.42 2.66 -7.58
CA ASP A 68 -2.64 3.45 -7.61
C ASP A 68 -2.80 4.25 -6.31
N GLN A 69 -3.17 5.52 -6.47
CA GLN A 69 -3.52 6.37 -5.35
C GLN A 69 -4.98 6.11 -4.98
N LEU A 70 -5.20 5.70 -3.74
CA LEU A 70 -6.52 5.55 -3.16
C LEU A 70 -6.97 6.94 -2.70
N GLU A 71 -8.00 7.46 -3.36
CA GLU A 71 -8.64 8.70 -2.91
C GLU A 71 -9.30 8.47 -1.55
N LEU A 72 -8.86 9.23 -0.54
CA LEU A 72 -9.56 9.33 0.74
C LEU A 72 -10.86 10.11 0.54
N GLN A 73 -11.93 9.43 0.13
CA GLN A 73 -13.28 9.97 0.30
C GLN A 73 -13.66 9.87 1.78
N SER A 74 -13.24 10.88 2.55
CA SER A 74 -13.66 11.07 3.93
C SER A 74 -15.14 11.49 3.94
N THR A 75 -16.07 10.54 4.07
CA THR A 75 -17.46 10.87 4.41
C THR A 75 -17.51 11.17 5.90
N TYR A 76 -17.61 12.46 6.22
CA TYR A 76 -17.81 13.00 7.57
C TYR A 76 -19.26 12.81 8.03
#